data_AF-A0AAJ2HJ35-F1
#
_entry.id   AF-A0AAJ2HJ35-F1
#
_cell.length_a   1.000
_cell.length_b   1.000
_cell.length_c   1.000
_cell.angle_alpha   90.00
_cell.angle_beta   90.00
_cell.angle_gamma   90.00
#
_symmetry.space_group_name_H-M   'P 1'
#
loop_
_entity.id
_entity.type
_entity.pdbx_description
1 polymer ?
#
loop_
_entity_poly.entity_id
_entity_poly.type
_entity_poly.pdbx_seq_one_letter_code
_entity_poly.pdbx_strand_id
1 'polypeptide(L)' 'MAPVIDVSRDELLARRVEILRRIDLDESGFELAHTTRSLSTEEWEAKEELDEIEFLLGADD' A
#
# COMPACT_ATOMS: atom_id res chain seq x y z
N MET A 1 7.25 10.20 -22.87
CA MET A 1 5.91 9.74 -22.42
C MET A 1 6.17 8.56 -21.52
N ALA A 2 5.98 8.71 -20.21
CA ALA A 2 6.13 7.59 -19.29
C ALA A 2 5.02 6.57 -19.61
N PRO A 3 5.32 5.26 -19.59
CA PRO A 3 4.29 4.26 -19.76
C PRO A 3 3.31 4.44 -18.60
N VAL A 4 2.12 4.93 -18.89
CA VAL A 4 1.00 4.84 -17.96
C VAL A 4 0.72 3.35 -17.89
N ILE A 5 1.23 2.70 -16.85
CA ILE A 5 0.84 1.33 -16.56
C ILE A 5 -0.66 1.44 -16.31
N ASP A 6 -1.45 0.84 -17.19
CA ASP A 6 -2.89 0.64 -17.02
C ASP A 6 -3.04 -0.41 -15.91
N VAL A 7 -2.67 -0.02 -14.69
CA VAL A 7 -2.69 -0.91 -13.52
C VAL A 7 -4.15 -1.18 -13.26
N SER A 8 -4.60 -2.39 -13.59
CA SER A 8 -5.98 -2.77 -13.34
C SER A 8 -6.23 -2.80 -11.84
N ARG A 9 -7.46 -2.50 -11.43
CA ARG A 9 -7.89 -2.56 -10.02
C ARG A 9 -7.44 -3.85 -9.31
N ASP A 10 -7.48 -4.98 -10.01
CA ASP A 10 -7.00 -6.28 -9.52
C ASP A 10 -5.48 -6.33 -9.29
N GLU A 11 -4.68 -5.68 -10.14
CA GLU A 11 -3.22 -5.60 -9.96
C GLU A 11 -2.86 -4.72 -8.76
N LEU A 12 -3.56 -3.61 -8.57
CA LEU A 12 -3.41 -2.75 -7.39
C LEU A 12 -3.75 -3.50 -6.10
N LEU A 13 -4.82 -4.31 -6.11
CA LEU A 13 -5.18 -5.17 -4.99
C LEU A 13 -4.15 -6.27 -4.74
N ALA A 14 -3.62 -6.90 -5.79
CA ALA A 14 -2.54 -7.88 -5.66
C ALA A 14 -1.27 -7.25 -5.07
N ARG A 15 -0.92 -6.04 -5.52
CA ARG A 15 0.21 -5.26 -5.02
C ARG A 15 0.05 -4.93 -3.54
N ARG A 16 -1.14 -4.49 -3.11
CA ARG A 16 -1.50 -4.26 -1.71
C ARG A 16 -1.26 -5.50 -0.84
N VAL A 17 -1.69 -6.66 -1.29
CA VAL A 17 -1.46 -7.94 -0.56
C VAL A 17 0.01 -8.30 -0.49
N GLU A 18 0.77 -8.06 -1.56
CA GLU A 18 2.19 -8.35 -1.64
C GLU A 18 3.01 -7.44 -0.69
N ILE A 19 2.66 -6.16 -0.62
CA ILE A 19 3.26 -5.20 0.32
C ILE A 19 2.98 -5.63 1.76
N LEU A 20 1.72 -5.92 2.11
CA LEU A 20 1.35 -6.38 3.46
C LEU A 20 2.12 -7.65 3.86
N ARG A 21 2.32 -8.60 2.92
CA ARG A 21 3.15 -9.79 3.17
C ARG A 21 4.62 -9.47 3.37
N ARG A 22 5.19 -8.48 2.68
CA ARG A 22 6.60 -8.10 2.83
C ARG A 22 6.91 -7.56 4.21
N ILE A 23 6.01 -6.77 4.78
CA ILE A 23 6.19 -6.17 6.10
C ILE A 23 5.73 -7.08 7.25
N ASP A 24 5.33 -8.33 6.95
CA ASP A 24 4.77 -9.32 7.89
C ASP A 24 3.71 -8.71 8.82
N LEU A 25 2.97 -7.73 8.29
CA LEU A 25 2.03 -6.92 9.03
C LEU A 25 0.63 -7.28 8.55
N ASP A 26 -0.15 -7.88 9.45
CA ASP A 26 -1.59 -8.02 9.23
C ASP A 26 -2.23 -6.64 9.08
N GLU A 27 -3.33 -6.56 8.32
CA GLU A 27 -4.07 -5.31 8.07
C GLU A 27 -4.43 -4.59 9.39
N SER A 28 -4.70 -5.37 10.44
CA SER A 28 -4.96 -4.85 11.80
C SER A 28 -3.71 -4.36 12.53
N GLY A 29 -2.54 -4.95 12.26
CA GLY A 29 -1.25 -4.49 12.78
C GLY A 29 -0.82 -3.18 12.14
N PHE A 30 -1.15 -3.00 10.86
CA PHE A 30 -0.89 -1.76 10.11
C PHE A 30 -1.63 -0.55 10.69
N GLU A 31 -2.94 -0.66 10.94
CA GLU A 31 -3.71 0.46 11.52
C GLU A 31 -3.24 0.84 12.93
N LEU A 32 -2.80 -0.14 13.73
CA LEU A 32 -2.27 0.07 15.06
C LEU A 32 -0.87 0.70 15.03
N ALA A 33 -0.02 0.26 14.11
CA ALA A 33 1.30 0.85 13.87
C ALA A 33 1.17 2.28 13.32
N HIS A 34 0.15 2.53 12.50
CA HIS A 34 -0.23 3.85 12.00
C HIS A 34 -0.58 4.83 13.13
N THR A 35 -1.31 4.37 14.14
CA THR A 35 -1.67 5.20 15.31
C THR A 35 -0.51 5.40 16.28
N THR A 36 0.42 4.45 16.37
CA THR A 36 1.52 4.46 17.35
C THR A 36 2.85 5.02 16.82
N ARG A 37 2.93 5.32 15.51
CA ARG A 37 4.09 5.98 14.86
C ARG A 37 5.43 5.24 15.09
N SER A 38 5.35 3.94 15.35
CA SER A 38 6.50 3.05 15.64
C SER A 38 6.90 2.19 14.44
N LEU A 39 6.40 2.53 13.25
CA LEU A 39 6.78 1.90 11.99
C LEU A 39 8.29 2.05 11.76
N SER A 40 8.95 0.95 11.42
CA SER A 40 10.30 0.94 10.86
C SER A 40 10.34 1.64 9.50
N THR A 41 11.54 1.94 9.01
CA THR A 41 11.73 2.56 7.69
C THR A 41 11.07 1.75 6.56
N GLU A 42 11.17 0.43 6.62
CA GLU A 42 10.60 -0.47 5.61
C GLU A 42 9.06 -0.48 5.65
N GLU A 43 8.47 -0.39 6.85
CA GLU A 43 7.03 -0.24 7.01
C GLU A 43 6.52 1.15 6.60
N TRP A 44 7.34 2.19 6.74
CA TRP A 44 7.04 3.53 6.23
C TRP A 44 7.01 3.58 4.70
N GLU A 45 7.99 2.96 4.04
CA GLU A 45 8.00 2.86 2.56
C GLU A 45 6.79 2.04 2.07
N ALA A 46 6.50 0.92 2.73
CA ALA A 46 5.31 0.12 2.43
C ALA A 46 4.01 0.92 2.61
N LYS A 47 3.93 1.78 3.63
CA LYS A 47 2.80 2.67 3.84
C LYS A 47 2.64 3.68 2.71
N GLU A 48 3.72 4.33 2.27
CA GLU A 48 3.64 5.30 1.16
C GLU A 48 3.15 4.62 -0.13
N GLU A 49 3.61 3.40 -0.41
CA GLU A 49 3.16 2.62 -1.56
C GLU A 49 1.68 2.20 -1.43
N LEU A 50 1.21 1.86 -0.22
CA LEU A 50 -0.21 1.57 0.05
C LEU A 50 -1.11 2.79 -0.10
N ASP A 51 -0.68 3.96 0.40
CA ASP A 51 -1.41 5.22 0.25
C ASP A 51 -1.50 5.63 -1.24
N GLU A 52 -0.44 5.40 -2.02
CA GLU A 52 -0.44 5.63 -3.47
C GLU A 52 -1.42 4.69 -4.18
N ILE A 53 -1.45 3.40 -3.80
CA ILE A 53 -2.42 2.43 -4.33
C ILE A 53 -3.85 2.82 -3.98
N GLU A 54 -4.14 3.20 -2.74
CA GLU A 54 -5.49 3.67 -2.35
C GLU A 54 -5.89 4.92 -3.10
N PHE A 55 -4.97 5.87 -3.29
CA PHE A 55 -5.22 7.07 -4.08
C PHE A 55 -5.57 6.71 -5.53
N LEU A 56 -4.83 5.79 -6.16
CA LEU A 56 -5.12 5.31 -7.52
C LEU A 56 -6.47 4.57 -7.59
N LEU A 57 -6.82 3.78 -6.57
CA LEU A 57 -8.11 3.08 -6.48
C LEU A 57 -9.30 4.03 -6.26
N GLY A 58 -9.09 5.15 -5.58
CA GLY A 58 -10.11 6.17 -5.30
C GLY A 58 -10.19 7.28 -6.36
N ALA A 59 -9.17 7.43 -7.20
CA ALA A 59 -9.15 8.37 -8.33
C ALA A 59 -9.86 7.84 -9.59
N ASP A 60 -10.34 6.59 -9.57
CA ASP A 60 -11.07 5.92 -10.65
C ASP A 60 -12.62 6.11 -10.55
N ASP A 61 -13.10 7.11 -9.80
CA ASP A 61 -14.52 7.51 -9.70
C ASP A 61 -14.88 8.69 -10.63
#